data_AF-M2SE54-F1
#
_entry.id   AF-M2SE54-F1
#
_cell.length_a   1.000
_cell.length_b   1.000
_cell.length_c   1.000
_cell.angle_alpha   90.00
_cell.angle_beta   90.00
_cell.angle_gamma   90.00
#
_symmetry.space_group_name_H-M   'P 1'
#
loop_
_entity.id
_entity.type
_entity.pdbx_description
1 polymer ?
#
loop_
_entity_poly.entity_id
_entity_poly.type
_entity_poly.pdbx_seq_one_letter_code
_entity_poly.pdbx_strand_id
1 'polypeptide(L)'
;MRAFLCNITVRRISRSVSDLYIALSDSVKNLAQLISNPGSDLPEEELHGLNKLIDDWHKDDITVDQEEFTRRILLVFKSSTRKEIYERELDKLLPEHKEAITSFVDGNTNAISLGKILAPTGKEKYVEFQNWGRTVKHTPLVTYYPENVEEVKTIVRDSVQNDRGVRVSGFRHSWAPLFGRNNKSGYKNNGDILISTLSERNAGILPNFTLLPSSLWQPPETELNHIQIVDVSCAKNYVRVGTSTTNEQFRRWCIDIGNVTLLVNIIEVEITMGGSNAPICHEASIKNSTLSDQVRRIAYVDVNAELRAIDMADPTLLNVASGCFGLIGVVTHIVLECDPMCTALMHPVKLDVVRAIPPPPEMKVADIPEPLRPKESWMEVDRKKYQPKFKRRVNNDYYAEWFWFPYSSKVWVNTWSVDKNTASVENYPDYFHTTIQRGVQNIRVRDMEVELPDAIIICYASDPTAPMRMPLEMRIMGSSNVTMAPQRGNTVRTCAIESLTLAAVADIWEPYAQEVLDKWTQYKDVDGNPLRIRPHWAKEWDRCKVNGKPWRETLQNKTYKNEMAEFKKLLAIIGKKH
;
A
#
# COMPACT_ATOMS: atom_id res chain seq x y z
N MET A 1 27.02 9.10 -21.13
CA MET A 1 27.05 7.84 -20.35
C MET A 1 26.21 7.84 -19.07
N ARG A 2 26.26 8.86 -18.19
CA ARG A 2 25.37 8.97 -17.01
C ARG A 2 23.86 9.03 -17.32
N ALA A 3 23.48 9.46 -18.53
CA ALA A 3 22.09 9.43 -19.03
C ALA A 3 21.74 8.17 -19.85
N PHE A 4 22.72 7.30 -20.11
CA PHE A 4 22.59 6.18 -21.06
C PHE A 4 22.14 4.88 -20.38
N LEU A 5 22.55 4.65 -19.12
CA LEU A 5 22.08 3.50 -18.33
C LEU A 5 20.68 3.71 -17.72
N CYS A 6 20.12 4.92 -17.82
CA CYS A 6 18.82 5.26 -17.23
C CYS A 6 17.64 5.18 -18.23
N ASN A 7 17.91 4.86 -19.52
CA ASN A 7 16.93 5.02 -20.61
C ASN A 7 16.66 3.75 -21.45
N ILE A 8 16.92 2.55 -20.93
CA ILE A 8 16.53 1.32 -21.63
C ILE A 8 15.01 1.19 -21.58
N THR A 9 14.38 1.63 -22.67
CA THR A 9 12.95 1.59 -22.91
C THR A 9 12.58 0.18 -23.36
N VAL A 10 11.86 -0.52 -22.49
CA VAL A 10 11.42 -1.90 -22.67
C VAL A 10 10.21 -1.97 -23.60
N ARG A 11 10.39 -2.57 -24.78
CA ARG A 11 9.29 -3.08 -25.62
C ARG A 11 9.52 -4.57 -25.89
N ARG A 12 8.52 -5.37 -25.52
CA ARG A 12 8.36 -6.83 -25.70
C ARG A 12 9.29 -7.70 -24.85
N ILE A 13 8.74 -8.26 -23.76
CA ILE A 13 9.40 -9.22 -22.88
C ILE A 13 8.41 -10.34 -22.54
N SER A 14 8.91 -11.57 -22.45
CA SER A 14 8.22 -12.72 -21.86
C SER A 14 8.57 -12.87 -20.37
N ARG A 15 7.57 -13.32 -19.60
CA ARG A 15 7.49 -13.36 -18.12
C ARG A 15 8.71 -13.96 -17.41
N SER A 16 9.44 -14.89 -18.01
CA SER A 16 10.53 -15.66 -17.37
C SER A 16 11.90 -14.98 -17.37
N VAL A 17 12.20 -14.12 -18.35
CA VAL A 17 13.52 -13.47 -18.48
C VAL A 17 13.66 -12.32 -17.49
N SER A 18 12.55 -11.67 -17.14
CA SER A 18 12.51 -10.56 -16.18
C SER A 18 12.81 -11.02 -14.75
N ASP A 19 12.39 -12.22 -14.35
CA ASP A 19 12.68 -12.79 -13.03
C ASP A 19 14.18 -13.10 -12.87
N LEU A 20 14.82 -13.59 -13.93
CA LEU A 20 16.25 -13.88 -13.96
C LEU A 20 17.12 -12.62 -13.86
N TYR A 21 16.79 -11.57 -14.63
CA TYR A 21 17.52 -10.30 -14.64
C TYR A 21 17.55 -9.63 -13.26
N ILE A 22 16.52 -9.86 -12.44
CA ILE A 22 16.35 -9.21 -11.13
C ILE A 22 16.92 -10.06 -9.99
N ALA A 23 16.80 -11.38 -10.04
CA ALA A 23 17.55 -12.27 -9.14
C ALA A 23 19.07 -12.04 -9.26
N LEU A 24 19.54 -11.69 -10.46
CA LEU A 24 20.91 -11.27 -10.72
C LEU A 24 21.16 -9.78 -10.51
N SER A 25 20.14 -8.92 -10.36
CA SER A 25 20.28 -7.45 -10.34
C SER A 25 21.09 -6.94 -9.14
N ASP A 26 20.97 -7.54 -7.97
CA ASP A 26 21.78 -7.13 -6.81
C ASP A 26 23.24 -7.59 -6.94
N SER A 27 23.48 -8.74 -7.57
CA SER A 27 24.84 -9.21 -7.91
C SER A 27 25.45 -8.45 -9.09
N VAL A 28 24.65 -8.07 -10.09
CA VAL A 28 25.03 -7.26 -11.26
C VAL A 28 25.24 -5.79 -10.87
N LYS A 29 24.49 -5.24 -9.91
CA LYS A 29 24.76 -3.93 -9.30
C LYS A 29 26.06 -3.91 -8.51
N ASN A 30 26.35 -4.98 -7.75
CA ASN A 30 27.63 -5.11 -7.05
C ASN A 30 28.81 -5.31 -8.04
N LEU A 31 28.60 -6.04 -9.15
CA LEU A 31 29.54 -6.11 -10.27
C LEU A 31 29.70 -4.76 -10.99
N ALA A 32 28.62 -4.01 -11.21
CA ALA A 32 28.66 -2.67 -11.80
C ALA A 32 29.35 -1.64 -10.89
N GLN A 33 29.29 -1.82 -9.58
CA GLN A 33 30.08 -1.01 -8.63
C GLN A 33 31.58 -1.31 -8.72
N LEU A 34 32.00 -2.53 -9.04
CA LEU A 34 33.41 -2.84 -9.34
C LEU A 34 33.91 -2.18 -10.64
N ILE A 35 32.99 -1.85 -11.55
CA ILE A 35 33.25 -1.20 -12.85
C ILE A 35 33.19 0.34 -12.74
N SER A 36 32.94 0.90 -11.54
CA SER A 36 32.62 2.33 -11.36
C SER A 36 33.82 3.29 -11.34
N ASN A 37 35.01 2.88 -11.76
CA ASN A 37 36.15 3.78 -11.87
C ASN A 37 36.09 4.57 -13.21
N PRO A 38 35.87 5.90 -13.23
CA PRO A 38 35.51 6.64 -14.45
C PRO A 38 36.65 6.86 -15.46
N GLY A 39 37.81 6.24 -15.25
CA GLY A 39 39.01 6.38 -16.10
C GLY A 39 39.50 5.10 -16.76
N SER A 40 38.80 3.96 -16.63
CA SER A 40 39.18 2.72 -17.31
C SER A 40 38.43 2.59 -18.64
N ASP A 41 39.14 2.74 -19.76
CA ASP A 41 38.76 2.02 -20.97
C ASP A 41 38.86 0.52 -20.62
N LEU A 42 37.73 -0.19 -20.57
CA LEU A 42 37.73 -1.62 -20.27
C LEU A 42 38.36 -2.34 -21.48
N PRO A 43 39.54 -2.97 -21.34
CA PRO A 43 40.17 -3.65 -22.45
C PRO A 43 39.30 -4.84 -22.88
N GLU A 44 39.20 -5.11 -24.18
CA GLU A 44 38.56 -6.32 -24.71
C GLU A 44 39.19 -7.62 -24.15
N GLU A 45 40.42 -7.50 -23.65
CA GLU A 45 41.17 -8.53 -22.92
C GLU A 45 40.58 -8.88 -21.53
N GLU A 46 39.81 -8.00 -20.89
CA GLU A 46 39.22 -8.26 -19.57
C GLU A 46 37.79 -8.81 -19.64
N LEU A 47 36.97 -8.27 -20.55
CA LEU A 47 35.55 -8.62 -20.72
C LEU A 47 35.27 -9.08 -22.16
N HIS A 48 35.91 -10.19 -22.55
CA HIS A 48 35.78 -10.79 -23.87
C HIS A 48 34.31 -10.96 -24.28
N GLY A 49 33.95 -10.37 -25.43
CA GLY A 49 32.60 -10.46 -26.01
C GLY A 49 31.60 -9.38 -25.58
N LEU A 50 31.97 -8.49 -24.65
CA LEU A 50 31.11 -7.37 -24.23
C LEU A 50 30.87 -6.36 -25.37
N ASN A 51 31.93 -5.96 -26.07
CA ASN A 51 31.83 -5.03 -27.21
C ASN A 51 30.90 -5.57 -28.29
N LYS A 52 31.08 -6.86 -28.65
CA LYS A 52 30.22 -7.55 -29.62
C LYS A 52 28.76 -7.64 -29.15
N LEU A 53 28.50 -7.88 -27.87
CA LEU A 53 27.13 -7.88 -27.32
C LEU A 53 26.48 -6.50 -27.42
N ILE A 54 27.23 -5.43 -27.16
CA ILE A 54 26.76 -4.05 -27.30
C ILE A 54 26.48 -3.72 -28.77
N ASP A 55 27.38 -4.09 -29.68
CA ASP A 55 27.21 -3.87 -31.12
C ASP A 55 26.00 -4.62 -31.67
N ASP A 56 25.84 -5.89 -31.30
CA ASP A 56 24.71 -6.71 -31.73
C ASP A 56 23.38 -6.18 -31.19
N TRP A 57 23.37 -5.55 -30.00
CA TRP A 57 22.16 -4.95 -29.41
C TRP A 57 21.68 -3.69 -30.16
N HIS A 58 22.60 -2.96 -30.81
CA HIS A 58 22.30 -1.70 -31.51
C HIS A 58 22.07 -1.85 -33.02
N LYS A 59 22.27 -3.06 -33.56
CA LYS A 59 22.08 -3.36 -34.98
C LYS A 59 20.63 -3.72 -35.28
N ASP A 60 19.99 -2.93 -36.15
CA ASP A 60 18.59 -3.14 -36.55
C ASP A 60 18.34 -4.48 -37.27
N ASP A 61 19.38 -5.11 -37.81
CA ASP A 61 19.35 -6.40 -38.51
C ASP A 61 19.64 -7.62 -37.59
N ILE A 62 20.03 -7.39 -36.33
CA ILE A 62 20.29 -8.46 -35.36
C ILE A 62 19.25 -8.38 -34.24
N THR A 63 18.39 -9.40 -34.15
CA THR A 63 17.47 -9.52 -33.03
C THR A 63 18.18 -10.20 -31.86
N VAL A 64 18.76 -9.41 -30.95
CA VAL A 64 19.16 -9.90 -29.63
C VAL A 64 17.98 -9.72 -28.69
N ASP A 65 17.25 -10.80 -28.42
CA ASP A 65 16.22 -10.75 -27.39
C ASP A 65 16.86 -10.72 -25.99
N GLN A 66 16.01 -10.49 -24.99
CA GLN A 66 16.49 -10.28 -23.63
C GLN A 66 17.05 -11.57 -22.99
N GLU A 67 16.58 -12.74 -23.41
CA GLU A 67 17.10 -14.03 -22.94
C GLU A 67 18.53 -14.18 -23.44
N GLU A 68 18.73 -13.94 -24.72
CA GLU A 68 20.03 -14.00 -25.37
C GLU A 68 20.98 -12.94 -24.82
N PHE A 69 20.51 -11.72 -24.57
CA PHE A 69 21.31 -10.69 -23.90
C PHE A 69 21.76 -11.13 -22.50
N THR A 70 20.83 -11.65 -21.68
CA THR A 70 21.09 -12.07 -20.30
C THR A 70 22.04 -13.26 -20.25
N ARG A 71 21.86 -14.22 -21.16
CA ARG A 71 22.75 -15.37 -21.31
C ARG A 71 24.15 -14.92 -21.72
N ARG A 72 24.25 -14.07 -22.73
CA ARG A 72 25.53 -13.57 -23.26
C ARG A 72 26.27 -12.70 -22.26
N ILE A 73 25.60 -11.82 -21.51
CA ILE A 73 26.28 -10.99 -20.50
C ILE A 73 26.82 -11.83 -19.34
N LEU A 74 26.08 -12.85 -18.89
CA LEU A 74 26.58 -13.79 -17.89
C LEU A 74 27.73 -14.64 -18.43
N LEU A 75 27.68 -15.02 -19.71
CA LEU A 75 28.77 -15.72 -20.38
C LEU A 75 30.03 -14.85 -20.42
N VAL A 76 29.91 -13.55 -20.73
CA VAL A 76 31.04 -12.59 -20.68
C VAL A 76 31.70 -12.61 -19.30
N PHE A 77 30.92 -12.59 -18.22
CA PHE A 77 31.48 -12.64 -16.87
C PHE A 77 32.10 -14.00 -16.54
N LYS A 78 31.46 -15.10 -16.95
CA LYS A 78 31.97 -16.47 -16.80
C LYS A 78 33.30 -16.67 -17.55
N SER A 79 33.48 -16.02 -18.70
CA SER A 79 34.68 -16.10 -19.53
C SER A 79 35.67 -14.94 -19.32
N SER A 80 35.40 -14.02 -18.40
CA SER A 80 36.26 -12.87 -18.12
C SER A 80 37.55 -13.29 -17.43
N THR A 81 38.57 -12.42 -17.46
CA THR A 81 39.79 -12.58 -16.65
C THR A 81 39.52 -12.47 -15.15
N ARG A 82 38.30 -12.06 -14.76
CA ARG A 82 37.80 -11.92 -13.39
C ARG A 82 36.72 -12.95 -13.04
N LYS A 83 36.73 -14.13 -13.68
CA LYS A 83 35.74 -15.20 -13.47
C LYS A 83 35.59 -15.63 -12.01
N GLU A 84 36.59 -15.41 -11.17
CA GLU A 84 36.51 -15.68 -9.73
C GLU A 84 35.40 -14.89 -9.04
N ILE A 85 35.03 -13.72 -9.57
CA ILE A 85 33.89 -12.93 -9.09
C ILE A 85 32.59 -13.64 -9.43
N TYR A 86 32.43 -14.10 -10.67
CA TYR A 86 31.27 -14.86 -11.12
C TYR A 86 31.11 -16.17 -10.32
N GLU A 87 32.21 -16.92 -10.13
CA GLU A 87 32.23 -18.16 -9.35
C GLU A 87 31.86 -17.91 -7.87
N ARG A 88 32.42 -16.87 -7.24
CA ARG A 88 32.11 -16.49 -5.86
C ARG A 88 30.65 -16.09 -5.65
N GLU A 89 30.03 -15.42 -6.63
CA GLU A 89 28.61 -15.06 -6.55
C GLU A 89 27.70 -16.28 -6.74
N LEU A 90 28.07 -17.21 -7.63
CA LEU A 90 27.37 -18.49 -7.77
C LEU A 90 27.44 -19.36 -6.51
N ASP A 91 28.56 -19.33 -5.79
CA ASP A 91 28.75 -20.11 -4.55
C ASP A 91 27.87 -19.66 -3.38
N LYS A 92 27.21 -18.49 -3.49
CA LYS A 92 26.22 -18.03 -2.49
C LYS A 92 24.84 -18.65 -2.68
N LEU A 93 24.61 -19.35 -3.80
CA LEU A 93 23.32 -19.90 -4.17
C LEU A 93 23.18 -21.36 -3.71
N LEU A 94 21.94 -21.84 -3.66
CA LEU A 94 21.67 -23.27 -3.46
C LEU A 94 22.27 -24.09 -4.62
N PRO A 95 22.74 -25.34 -4.38
CA PRO A 95 23.34 -26.19 -5.41
C PRO A 95 22.49 -26.32 -6.68
N GLU A 96 21.18 -26.50 -6.53
CA GLU A 96 20.19 -26.60 -7.60
C GLU A 96 20.07 -25.31 -8.43
N HIS A 97 20.19 -24.15 -7.79
CA HIS A 97 20.14 -22.85 -8.47
C HIS A 97 21.44 -22.60 -9.25
N LYS A 98 22.58 -22.99 -8.67
CA LYS A 98 23.89 -22.90 -9.33
C LYS A 98 23.94 -23.75 -10.59
N GLU A 99 23.45 -24.99 -10.52
CA GLU A 99 23.36 -25.90 -11.68
C GLU A 99 22.44 -25.32 -12.77
N ALA A 100 21.27 -24.82 -12.38
CA ALA A 100 20.33 -24.25 -13.32
C ALA A 100 20.88 -22.99 -14.03
N ILE A 101 21.51 -22.06 -13.30
CA ILE A 101 22.14 -20.86 -13.89
C ILE A 101 23.28 -21.27 -14.83
N THR A 102 24.10 -22.25 -14.43
CA THR A 102 25.19 -22.77 -15.28
C THR A 102 24.62 -23.35 -16.57
N SER A 103 23.58 -24.17 -16.48
CA SER A 103 22.87 -24.75 -17.62
C SER A 103 22.29 -23.67 -18.55
N PHE A 104 21.81 -22.55 -18.01
CA PHE A 104 21.27 -21.45 -18.83
C PHE A 104 22.37 -20.68 -19.56
N VAL A 105 23.44 -20.32 -18.85
CA VAL A 105 24.59 -19.61 -19.44
C VAL A 105 25.23 -20.44 -20.55
N ASP A 106 25.31 -21.76 -20.37
CA ASP A 106 25.84 -22.70 -21.36
C ASP A 106 24.87 -22.97 -22.53
N GLY A 107 23.66 -22.42 -22.51
CA GLY A 107 22.65 -22.60 -23.57
C GLY A 107 21.94 -23.96 -23.52
N ASN A 108 22.10 -24.72 -22.44
CA ASN A 108 21.46 -26.03 -22.25
C ASN A 108 20.01 -25.92 -21.72
N THR A 109 19.59 -24.76 -21.22
CA THR A 109 18.22 -24.50 -20.80
C THR A 109 17.79 -23.08 -21.14
N ASN A 110 16.48 -22.82 -21.17
CA ASN A 110 15.91 -21.50 -21.45
C ASN A 110 15.53 -20.76 -20.17
N ALA A 111 15.22 -19.47 -20.28
CA ALA A 111 14.88 -18.65 -19.12
C ALA A 111 13.62 -19.13 -18.39
N ILE A 112 12.67 -19.75 -19.12
CA ILE A 112 11.44 -20.31 -18.52
C ILE A 112 11.78 -21.45 -17.55
N SER A 113 12.63 -22.37 -17.99
CA SER A 113 13.02 -23.54 -17.21
C SER A 113 13.91 -23.14 -16.04
N LEU A 114 14.82 -22.18 -16.26
CA LEU A 114 15.61 -21.58 -15.19
C LEU A 114 14.73 -20.88 -14.15
N GLY A 115 13.78 -20.05 -14.59
CA GLY A 115 12.87 -19.32 -13.70
C GLY A 115 12.03 -20.24 -12.80
N LYS A 116 11.65 -21.43 -13.28
CA LYS A 116 10.95 -22.44 -12.47
C LYS A 116 11.82 -23.03 -11.34
N ILE A 117 13.12 -23.16 -11.58
CA ILE A 117 14.07 -23.71 -10.60
C ILE A 117 14.48 -22.63 -9.60
N LEU A 118 14.65 -21.38 -10.05
CA LEU A 118 15.01 -20.24 -9.21
C LEU A 118 13.83 -19.61 -8.46
N ALA A 119 12.59 -19.89 -8.89
CA ALA A 119 11.41 -19.48 -8.15
C ALA A 119 11.53 -20.04 -6.73
N PRO A 120 11.32 -19.22 -5.68
CA PRO A 120 11.23 -19.76 -4.33
C PRO A 120 10.28 -20.95 -4.37
N THR A 121 10.68 -22.09 -3.79
CA THR A 121 9.70 -23.10 -3.40
C THR A 121 8.54 -22.35 -2.76
N GLY A 122 7.27 -22.71 -2.99
CA GLY A 122 6.08 -21.94 -2.57
C GLY A 122 5.95 -21.60 -1.07
N LYS A 123 7.03 -21.77 -0.30
CA LYS A 123 7.31 -21.24 1.01
C LYS A 123 8.81 -20.92 1.24
N GLU A 124 9.08 -20.00 2.16
CA GLU A 124 10.40 -19.67 2.71
C GLU A 124 10.36 -19.79 4.24
N LYS A 125 11.47 -20.22 4.87
CA LYS A 125 11.53 -20.37 6.33
C LYS A 125 12.38 -19.29 6.97
N TYR A 126 11.95 -18.81 8.13
CA TYR A 126 12.71 -17.88 8.99
C TYR A 126 13.14 -16.56 8.32
N VAL A 127 12.44 -16.14 7.27
CA VAL A 127 12.65 -14.83 6.65
C VAL A 127 12.09 -13.76 7.59
N GLU A 128 12.89 -12.73 7.89
CA GLU A 128 12.42 -11.61 8.72
C GLU A 128 11.32 -10.85 7.98
N PHE A 129 10.15 -10.75 8.62
CA PHE A 129 9.10 -9.85 8.20
C PHE A 129 9.38 -8.46 8.76
N GLN A 130 9.31 -7.47 7.87
CA GLN A 130 9.31 -6.06 8.24
C GLN A 130 8.23 -5.35 7.44
N ASN A 131 7.40 -4.55 8.11
CA ASN A 131 6.46 -3.68 7.42
C ASN A 131 7.18 -2.50 6.76
N TRP A 132 6.51 -1.84 5.82
CA TRP A 132 7.06 -0.75 5.03
C TRP A 132 7.65 0.38 5.91
N GLY A 133 6.90 0.80 6.95
CA GLY A 133 7.29 1.82 7.91
C GLY A 133 8.36 1.41 8.95
N ARG A 134 8.83 0.16 8.94
CA ARG A 134 9.82 -0.40 9.90
C ARG A 134 9.40 -0.38 11.37
N THR A 135 8.10 -0.30 11.64
CA THR A 135 7.52 -0.23 12.99
C THR A 135 7.10 -1.60 13.53
N VAL A 136 6.88 -2.56 12.64
CA VAL A 136 6.51 -3.94 12.93
C VAL A 136 7.57 -4.85 12.34
N LYS A 137 8.19 -5.65 13.20
CA LYS A 137 9.15 -6.68 12.82
C LYS A 137 8.81 -7.97 13.55
N HIS A 138 8.91 -9.10 12.85
CA HIS A 138 8.79 -10.43 13.43
C HIS A 138 9.41 -11.45 12.48
N THR A 139 9.63 -12.68 12.96
CA THR A 139 10.13 -13.77 12.10
C THR A 139 9.12 -14.92 12.13
N PRO A 140 8.27 -15.08 11.10
CA PRO A 140 7.40 -16.25 10.99
C PRO A 140 8.23 -17.54 10.90
N LEU A 141 7.64 -18.66 11.31
CA LEU A 141 8.27 -19.98 11.15
C LEU A 141 8.47 -20.27 9.65
N VAL A 142 7.41 -20.01 8.88
CA VAL A 142 7.36 -20.17 7.43
C VAL A 142 6.48 -19.08 6.83
N THR A 143 6.90 -18.51 5.71
CA THR A 143 6.09 -17.67 4.82
C THR A 143 5.71 -18.50 3.60
N TYR A 144 4.43 -18.64 3.27
CA TYR A 144 3.95 -19.32 2.06
C TYR A 144 3.49 -18.31 1.00
N TYR A 145 3.59 -18.69 -0.27
CA TYR A 145 3.19 -17.88 -1.44
C TYR A 145 2.17 -18.65 -2.29
N PRO A 146 0.95 -18.87 -1.79
CA PRO A 146 -0.03 -19.69 -2.49
C PRO A 146 -0.55 -18.97 -3.74
N GLU A 147 -0.83 -19.74 -4.79
CA GLU A 147 -1.40 -19.23 -6.05
C GLU A 147 -2.91 -19.52 -6.18
N ASN A 148 -3.44 -20.41 -5.34
CA ASN A 148 -4.84 -20.85 -5.41
C ASN A 148 -5.43 -21.18 -4.04
N VAL A 149 -6.75 -21.33 -3.99
CA VAL A 149 -7.49 -21.60 -2.75
C VAL A 149 -7.14 -22.97 -2.16
N GLU A 150 -6.86 -23.98 -2.97
CA GLU A 150 -6.51 -25.32 -2.46
C GLU A 150 -5.16 -25.36 -1.75
N GLU A 151 -4.19 -24.57 -2.20
CA GLU A 151 -2.93 -24.36 -1.47
C GLU A 151 -3.18 -23.66 -0.13
N VAL A 152 -4.04 -22.63 -0.10
CA VAL A 152 -4.45 -21.98 1.16
C VAL A 152 -5.08 -22.98 2.12
N LYS A 153 -6.00 -23.84 1.65
CA LYS A 153 -6.60 -24.91 2.45
C LYS A 153 -5.54 -25.86 2.98
N THR A 154 -4.57 -26.25 2.16
CA THR A 154 -3.47 -27.13 2.57
C THR A 154 -2.60 -26.50 3.66
N ILE A 155 -2.28 -25.21 3.54
CA ILE A 155 -1.53 -24.45 4.54
C ILE A 155 -2.30 -24.37 5.85
N VAL A 156 -3.60 -24.05 5.80
CA VAL A 156 -4.44 -23.96 7.00
C VAL A 156 -4.57 -25.32 7.68
N ARG A 157 -4.75 -26.40 6.92
CA ARG A 157 -4.81 -27.77 7.45
C ARG A 157 -3.52 -28.15 8.17
N ASP A 158 -2.36 -27.91 7.57
CA ASP A 158 -1.06 -28.13 8.22
C ASP A 158 -0.92 -27.29 9.49
N SER A 159 -1.32 -26.03 9.43
CA SER A 159 -1.21 -25.11 10.57
C SER A 159 -2.03 -25.59 11.77
N VAL A 160 -3.26 -26.04 11.54
CA VAL A 160 -4.14 -26.57 12.59
C VAL A 160 -3.63 -27.90 13.16
N GLN A 161 -3.15 -28.81 12.31
CA GLN A 161 -2.54 -30.06 12.76
C GLN A 161 -1.28 -29.86 13.63
N ASN A 162 -0.63 -28.70 13.51
CA ASN A 162 0.60 -28.37 14.22
C ASN A 162 0.43 -27.26 15.28
N ASP A 163 -0.80 -26.88 15.65
CA ASP A 163 -1.11 -25.80 16.61
C ASP A 163 -0.42 -24.46 16.28
N ARG A 164 -0.47 -24.07 15.01
CA ARG A 164 0.12 -22.82 14.49
C ARG A 164 -0.96 -21.82 14.10
N GLY A 165 -0.75 -20.55 14.45
CA GLY A 165 -1.57 -19.45 13.91
C GLY A 165 -1.19 -19.15 12.45
N VAL A 166 -2.16 -18.67 11.67
CA VAL A 166 -1.95 -18.20 10.30
C VAL A 166 -2.30 -16.71 10.23
N ARG A 167 -1.41 -15.92 9.62
CA ARG A 167 -1.67 -14.51 9.25
C ARG A 167 -1.38 -14.29 7.78
N VAL A 168 -1.87 -13.18 7.24
CA VAL A 168 -1.77 -12.86 5.82
C VAL A 168 -1.10 -11.50 5.63
N SER A 169 -0.26 -11.35 4.60
CA SER A 169 0.31 -10.06 4.19
C SER A 169 0.26 -9.85 2.67
N GLY A 170 -0.06 -8.62 2.26
CA GLY A 170 0.26 -8.11 0.92
C GLY A 170 1.60 -7.38 0.93
N PHE A 171 1.63 -6.14 0.42
CA PHE A 171 2.82 -5.27 0.40
C PHE A 171 3.33 -4.81 1.78
N ARG A 172 2.78 -5.32 2.89
CA ARG A 172 3.24 -5.02 4.25
C ARG A 172 3.17 -3.52 4.62
N HIS A 173 2.23 -2.76 4.04
CA HIS A 173 2.12 -1.30 4.24
C HIS A 173 1.54 -0.85 5.59
N SER A 174 0.81 -1.69 6.32
CA SER A 174 0.22 -1.24 7.59
C SER A 174 1.28 -1.01 8.68
N TRP A 175 1.13 0.06 9.45
CA TRP A 175 1.93 0.36 10.65
C TRP A 175 1.43 -0.35 11.89
N ALA A 176 0.15 -0.72 11.93
CA ALA A 176 -0.42 -1.49 13.00
C ALA A 176 0.05 -2.96 13.00
N PRO A 177 0.19 -3.61 14.18
CA PRO A 177 0.70 -4.97 14.30
C PRO A 177 -0.36 -6.04 13.92
N LEU A 178 -0.76 -6.06 12.66
CA LEU A 178 -1.77 -7.00 12.11
C LEU A 178 -1.16 -8.27 11.50
N PHE A 179 0.14 -8.30 11.26
CA PHE A 179 0.77 -9.35 10.43
C PHE A 179 1.19 -10.61 11.18
N GLY A 180 1.25 -10.55 12.50
CA GLY A 180 1.84 -11.62 13.30
C GLY A 180 1.75 -11.27 14.78
N ARG A 181 1.83 -12.30 15.62
CA ARG A 181 2.07 -12.09 17.04
C ARG A 181 3.59 -11.92 17.20
N ASN A 182 4.01 -11.11 18.17
CA ASN A 182 5.37 -11.07 18.69
C ASN A 182 5.39 -11.65 20.10
N ASN A 183 6.49 -12.28 20.51
CA ASN A 183 6.80 -12.69 21.88
C ASN A 183 5.82 -13.70 22.50
N LYS A 184 5.54 -14.85 21.85
CA LYS A 184 4.92 -15.99 22.56
C LYS A 184 5.91 -16.48 23.62
N SER A 185 5.58 -16.30 24.91
CA SER A 185 6.46 -16.64 26.05
C SER A 185 7.05 -18.04 25.89
N GLY A 186 8.39 -18.16 25.94
CA GLY A 186 9.11 -19.44 25.85
C GLY A 186 9.67 -19.81 24.47
N TYR A 187 9.49 -18.99 23.43
CA TYR A 187 10.00 -19.27 22.08
C TYR A 187 10.85 -18.12 21.50
N LYS A 188 11.91 -18.44 20.74
CA LYS A 188 12.72 -17.44 19.98
C LYS A 188 11.97 -16.85 18.77
N ASN A 189 10.91 -17.51 18.32
CA ASN A 189 9.97 -17.12 17.27
C ASN A 189 8.54 -17.38 17.78
N ASN A 190 7.49 -16.94 17.09
CA ASN A 190 6.13 -17.17 17.61
C ASN A 190 5.53 -18.54 17.26
N GLY A 191 6.19 -19.31 16.39
CA GLY A 191 5.67 -20.58 15.83
C GLY A 191 4.57 -20.42 14.77
N ASP A 192 4.11 -19.18 14.54
CA ASP A 192 3.04 -18.87 13.58
C ASP A 192 3.56 -18.85 12.12
N ILE A 193 2.63 -19.09 11.19
CA ILE A 193 2.85 -19.09 9.74
C ILE A 193 2.34 -17.78 9.14
N LEU A 194 3.04 -17.29 8.12
CA LEU A 194 2.60 -16.18 7.28
C LEU A 194 2.20 -16.71 5.90
N ILE A 195 1.08 -16.24 5.36
CA ILE A 195 0.73 -16.34 3.95
C ILE A 195 0.99 -14.97 3.33
N SER A 196 1.91 -14.89 2.38
CA SER A 196 2.11 -13.69 1.60
C SER A 196 1.35 -13.80 0.29
N THR A 197 0.42 -12.88 0.04
CA THR A 197 -0.35 -12.79 -1.21
C THR A 197 0.47 -12.26 -2.38
N LEU A 198 1.72 -11.85 -2.11
CA LEU A 198 2.70 -11.36 -3.07
C LEU A 198 4.04 -12.04 -2.76
N SER A 199 4.84 -12.32 -3.79
CA SER A 199 6.21 -12.82 -3.62
C SER A 199 7.09 -11.80 -2.89
N GLU A 200 8.21 -12.25 -2.32
CA GLU A 200 9.18 -11.35 -1.66
C GLU A 200 9.68 -10.25 -2.61
N ARG A 201 9.81 -10.56 -3.91
CA ARG A 201 10.13 -9.58 -4.96
C ARG A 201 9.17 -8.39 -4.95
N ASN A 202 7.88 -8.65 -4.79
CA ASN A 202 6.84 -7.62 -4.89
C ASN A 202 6.54 -6.98 -3.52
N ALA A 203 6.66 -7.72 -2.42
CA ALA A 203 6.32 -7.23 -1.09
C ALA A 203 7.50 -6.64 -0.30
N GLY A 204 8.73 -7.04 -0.59
CA GLY A 204 9.92 -6.74 0.21
C GLY A 204 10.94 -5.79 -0.45
N ILE A 205 10.92 -5.67 -1.78
CA ILE A 205 11.91 -4.87 -2.53
C ILE A 205 11.41 -3.44 -2.74
N LEU A 206 12.25 -2.47 -2.40
CA LEU A 206 12.07 -1.06 -2.74
C LEU A 206 13.23 -0.59 -3.66
N PRO A 207 12.97 0.28 -4.65
CA PRO A 207 11.65 0.80 -5.01
C PRO A 207 10.79 -0.27 -5.68
N ASN A 208 9.48 -0.18 -5.47
CA ASN A 208 8.53 -1.06 -6.12
C ASN A 208 8.20 -0.50 -7.53
N PHE A 209 8.11 -1.41 -8.49
CA PHE A 209 7.96 -1.08 -9.90
C PHE A 209 6.60 -1.48 -10.47
N THR A 210 5.67 -2.02 -9.67
CA THR A 210 4.32 -2.39 -10.14
C THR A 210 3.62 -1.22 -10.82
N LEU A 211 3.84 0.01 -10.34
CA LEU A 211 3.32 1.23 -10.93
C LEU A 211 3.84 1.57 -12.32
N LEU A 212 4.90 0.89 -12.78
CA LEU A 212 5.37 1.10 -14.13
C LEU A 212 4.29 0.64 -15.12
N PRO A 213 4.10 1.38 -16.21
CA PRO A 213 3.00 1.18 -17.16
C PRO A 213 3.14 -0.12 -17.95
N SER A 214 4.25 -0.82 -17.77
CA SER A 214 4.44 -2.16 -18.27
C SER A 214 3.81 -3.19 -17.33
N SER A 215 3.10 -4.17 -17.89
CA SER A 215 2.59 -5.33 -17.15
C SER A 215 3.71 -6.23 -16.59
N LEU A 216 4.96 -6.02 -17.01
CA LEU A 216 6.13 -6.83 -16.62
C LEU A 216 6.47 -6.79 -15.13
N TRP A 217 6.04 -5.73 -14.45
CA TRP A 217 6.29 -5.54 -13.03
C TRP A 217 5.07 -5.87 -12.18
N GLN A 218 3.96 -6.28 -12.82
CA GLN A 218 2.78 -6.74 -12.12
C GLN A 218 3.00 -8.15 -11.58
N PRO A 219 2.39 -8.49 -10.44
CA PRO A 219 2.41 -9.86 -9.96
C PRO A 219 1.84 -10.82 -11.02
N PRO A 220 2.40 -12.04 -11.11
CA PRO A 220 1.88 -13.08 -12.00
C PRO A 220 0.38 -13.31 -11.78
N GLU A 221 -0.37 -13.59 -12.84
CA GLU A 221 -1.76 -14.02 -12.71
C GLU A 221 -1.85 -15.37 -11.99
N THR A 222 -2.79 -15.45 -11.05
CA THR A 222 -3.09 -16.56 -10.14
C THR A 222 -4.60 -16.55 -9.87
N GLU A 223 -5.15 -17.60 -9.25
CA GLU A 223 -6.56 -17.56 -8.83
C GLU A 223 -6.79 -16.41 -7.83
N LEU A 224 -5.81 -16.19 -6.93
CA LEU A 224 -5.94 -15.23 -5.84
C LEU A 224 -5.81 -13.77 -6.25
N ASN A 225 -5.47 -13.44 -7.50
CA ASN A 225 -5.52 -12.08 -8.04
C ASN A 225 -6.42 -11.93 -9.27
N HIS A 226 -7.23 -12.95 -9.58
CA HIS A 226 -8.17 -12.91 -10.68
C HIS A 226 -9.33 -11.92 -10.41
N ILE A 227 -9.77 -11.23 -11.47
CA ILE A 227 -10.84 -10.23 -11.43
C ILE A 227 -11.89 -10.60 -12.47
N GLN A 228 -13.15 -10.68 -12.05
CA GLN A 228 -14.26 -11.00 -12.95
C GLN A 228 -15.55 -10.29 -12.54
N ILE A 229 -16.34 -9.88 -13.52
CA ILE A 229 -17.74 -9.48 -13.30
C ILE A 229 -18.54 -10.77 -13.05
N VAL A 230 -19.25 -10.83 -11.93
CA VAL A 230 -20.08 -12.01 -11.56
C VAL A 230 -21.57 -11.76 -11.73
N ASP A 231 -22.00 -10.50 -11.72
CA ASP A 231 -23.38 -10.13 -11.99
C ASP A 231 -23.45 -8.67 -12.48
N VAL A 232 -24.36 -8.42 -13.40
CA VAL A 232 -24.63 -7.12 -14.03
C VAL A 232 -26.09 -6.80 -13.79
N SER A 233 -26.37 -5.93 -12.82
CA SER A 233 -27.69 -5.32 -12.70
C SER A 233 -27.73 -4.02 -13.52
N CYS A 234 -28.92 -3.58 -13.94
CA CYS A 234 -29.08 -2.35 -14.73
C CYS A 234 -28.59 -1.06 -14.04
N ALA A 235 -28.22 -1.11 -12.74
CA ALA A 235 -27.73 0.03 -11.98
C ALA A 235 -26.32 -0.15 -11.39
N LYS A 236 -25.91 -1.38 -11.07
CA LYS A 236 -24.64 -1.72 -10.38
C LYS A 236 -24.03 -3.00 -10.94
N ASN A 237 -22.70 -3.08 -10.93
CA ASN A 237 -21.93 -4.25 -11.33
C ASN A 237 -21.31 -4.90 -10.09
N TYR A 238 -21.36 -6.23 -10.00
CA TYR A 238 -20.71 -6.96 -8.93
C TYR A 238 -19.43 -7.61 -9.46
N VAL A 239 -18.29 -7.19 -8.91
CA VAL A 239 -16.96 -7.61 -9.35
C VAL A 239 -16.33 -8.50 -8.29
N ARG A 240 -16.10 -9.77 -8.61
CA ARG A 240 -15.32 -10.68 -7.77
C ARG A 240 -13.84 -10.43 -7.99
N VAL A 241 -13.13 -10.16 -6.91
CA VAL A 241 -11.72 -9.80 -6.88
C VAL A 241 -10.99 -10.73 -5.91
N GLY A 242 -9.91 -11.34 -6.36
CA GLY A 242 -8.99 -12.06 -5.49
C GLY A 242 -8.26 -11.11 -4.53
N THR A 243 -8.02 -11.53 -3.28
CA THR A 243 -7.43 -10.65 -2.27
C THR A 243 -5.96 -10.27 -2.55
N SER A 244 -5.28 -11.01 -3.42
CA SER A 244 -3.92 -10.72 -3.90
C SER A 244 -3.89 -9.68 -5.03
N THR A 245 -5.04 -9.33 -5.62
CA THR A 245 -5.13 -8.27 -6.62
C THR A 245 -4.60 -6.97 -6.04
N THR A 246 -3.60 -6.38 -6.70
CA THR A 246 -3.11 -5.05 -6.32
C THR A 246 -4.09 -3.97 -6.75
N ASN A 247 -4.04 -2.84 -6.08
CA ASN A 247 -4.90 -1.73 -6.42
C ASN A 247 -4.65 -1.23 -7.86
N GLU A 248 -3.39 -1.25 -8.32
CA GLU A 248 -3.03 -0.93 -9.70
C GLU A 248 -3.56 -1.96 -10.72
N GLN A 249 -3.51 -3.27 -10.41
CA GLN A 249 -4.12 -4.30 -11.28
C GLN A 249 -5.62 -4.04 -11.45
N PHE A 250 -6.31 -3.75 -10.35
CA PHE A 250 -7.73 -3.48 -10.39
C PHE A 250 -8.06 -2.19 -11.15
N ARG A 251 -7.32 -1.10 -10.94
CA ARG A 251 -7.48 0.16 -11.68
C ARG A 251 -7.37 -0.05 -13.19
N ARG A 252 -6.33 -0.77 -13.64
CA ARG A 252 -6.14 -1.10 -15.07
C ARG A 252 -7.28 -1.95 -15.60
N TRP A 253 -7.63 -3.01 -14.88
CA TRP A 253 -8.74 -3.88 -15.28
C TRP A 253 -10.06 -3.11 -15.41
N CYS A 254 -10.37 -2.21 -14.49
CA CYS A 254 -11.54 -1.33 -14.55
C CYS A 254 -11.62 -0.52 -15.84
N ILE A 255 -10.50 0.04 -16.29
CA ILE A 255 -10.39 0.88 -17.50
C ILE A 255 -10.40 0.02 -18.76
N ASP A 256 -9.57 -1.02 -18.79
CA ASP A 256 -9.27 -1.76 -20.02
C ASP A 256 -10.33 -2.81 -20.35
N ILE A 257 -10.99 -3.38 -19.34
CA ILE A 257 -11.84 -4.58 -19.48
C ILE A 257 -13.21 -4.37 -18.84
N GLY A 258 -13.23 -3.98 -17.57
CA GLY A 258 -14.43 -3.99 -16.74
C GLY A 258 -15.44 -2.91 -17.10
N ASN A 259 -14.99 -1.75 -17.59
CA ASN A 259 -15.81 -0.56 -17.80
C ASN A 259 -16.64 -0.18 -16.56
N VAL A 260 -16.02 -0.30 -15.39
CA VAL A 260 -16.61 -0.05 -14.07
C VAL A 260 -15.66 0.76 -13.21
N THR A 261 -16.19 1.46 -12.22
CA THR A 261 -15.40 2.21 -11.24
C THR A 261 -15.80 1.86 -9.81
N LEU A 262 -14.83 1.88 -8.91
CA LEU A 262 -15.14 1.85 -7.48
C LEU A 262 -15.57 3.23 -7.04
N LEU A 263 -16.59 3.26 -6.18
CA LEU A 263 -17.08 4.50 -5.59
C LEU A 263 -16.02 5.18 -4.71
N VAL A 264 -15.18 4.39 -4.06
CA VAL A 264 -14.07 4.81 -3.20
C VAL A 264 -12.93 3.84 -3.43
N ASN A 265 -11.73 4.35 -3.64
CA ASN A 265 -10.52 3.53 -3.73
C ASN A 265 -9.36 4.16 -2.96
N ILE A 266 -8.37 3.36 -2.61
CA ILE A 266 -7.22 3.81 -1.81
C ILE A 266 -6.24 4.54 -2.72
N ILE A 267 -5.72 5.69 -2.27
CA ILE A 267 -4.75 6.47 -3.06
C ILE A 267 -3.45 5.70 -3.31
N GLU A 268 -3.05 4.89 -2.32
CA GLU A 268 -1.89 4.03 -2.42
C GLU A 268 -2.19 2.86 -3.35
N VAL A 269 -1.30 2.70 -4.31
CA VAL A 269 -1.37 1.72 -5.39
C VAL A 269 -0.59 0.45 -5.06
N GLU A 270 0.37 0.55 -4.15
CA GLU A 270 1.15 -0.54 -3.57
C GLU A 270 0.42 -1.18 -2.39
N ILE A 271 -0.87 -1.46 -2.57
CA ILE A 271 -1.71 -2.19 -1.62
C ILE A 271 -2.47 -3.30 -2.35
N THR A 272 -2.76 -4.40 -1.65
CA THR A 272 -3.64 -5.45 -2.17
C THR A 272 -5.06 -5.23 -1.70
N MET A 273 -6.04 -5.72 -2.47
CA MET A 273 -7.46 -5.61 -2.11
C MET A 273 -7.80 -6.25 -0.77
N GLY A 274 -7.14 -7.37 -0.42
CA GLY A 274 -7.26 -7.94 0.91
C GLY A 274 -6.64 -7.04 1.99
N GLY A 275 -5.49 -6.43 1.69
CA GLY A 275 -4.75 -5.56 2.61
C GLY A 275 -5.40 -4.21 2.85
N SER A 276 -6.18 -3.67 1.91
CA SER A 276 -6.99 -2.46 2.09
C SER A 276 -8.35 -2.75 2.71
N ASN A 277 -8.97 -3.88 2.37
CA ASN A 277 -10.28 -4.24 2.92
C ASN A 277 -10.19 -4.68 4.40
N ALA A 278 -9.26 -5.56 4.77
CA ALA A 278 -9.21 -6.11 6.12
C ALA A 278 -9.06 -5.07 7.26
N PRO A 279 -8.24 -4.01 7.12
CA PRO A 279 -8.16 -2.92 8.09
C PRO A 279 -9.13 -1.77 7.83
N ILE A 280 -10.14 -1.98 6.97
CA ILE A 280 -11.23 -1.01 6.74
C ILE A 280 -10.69 0.32 6.20
N CYS A 281 -9.80 0.27 5.20
CA CYS A 281 -9.26 1.47 4.58
C CYS A 281 -10.36 2.27 3.85
N HIS A 282 -10.11 3.57 3.71
CA HIS A 282 -11.04 4.53 3.14
C HIS A 282 -10.33 5.56 2.25
N GLU A 283 -11.13 6.47 1.73
CA GLU A 283 -10.70 7.60 0.92
C GLU A 283 -11.42 8.87 1.40
N ALA A 284 -11.76 9.81 0.52
CA ALA A 284 -12.26 11.13 0.87
C ALA A 284 -13.61 11.45 0.23
N SER A 285 -14.47 10.44 0.04
CA SER A 285 -15.80 10.61 -0.52
C SER A 285 -16.89 10.77 0.54
N ILE A 286 -17.75 11.77 0.41
CA ILE A 286 -18.88 11.99 1.33
C ILE A 286 -20.04 11.01 1.14
N LYS A 287 -20.12 10.37 -0.04
CA LYS A 287 -21.24 9.46 -0.40
C LYS A 287 -21.01 8.03 0.07
N ASN A 288 -19.77 7.71 0.43
CA ASN A 288 -19.34 6.39 0.86
C ASN A 288 -18.41 6.55 2.06
N SER A 289 -18.02 5.47 2.69
CA SER A 289 -17.20 5.53 3.90
C SER A 289 -15.94 4.73 3.74
N THR A 290 -16.03 3.42 3.51
CA THR A 290 -14.85 2.56 3.42
C THR A 290 -14.95 1.61 2.24
N LEU A 291 -13.82 1.04 1.82
CA LEU A 291 -13.81 -0.03 0.82
C LEU A 291 -14.64 -1.23 1.31
N SER A 292 -14.60 -1.50 2.61
CA SER A 292 -15.34 -2.60 3.25
C SER A 292 -16.86 -2.43 3.19
N ASP A 293 -17.37 -1.21 3.09
CA ASP A 293 -18.80 -0.95 2.88
C ASP A 293 -19.26 -1.33 1.45
N GLN A 294 -18.33 -1.49 0.50
CA GLN A 294 -18.61 -1.91 -0.88
C GLN A 294 -18.65 -3.42 -1.06
N VAL A 295 -18.26 -4.19 -0.03
CA VAL A 295 -18.27 -5.65 -0.11
C VAL A 295 -19.70 -6.17 -0.06
N ARG A 296 -20.02 -7.08 -0.97
CA ARG A 296 -21.33 -7.77 -1.10
C ARG A 296 -21.24 -9.26 -0.85
N ARG A 297 -20.02 -9.81 -0.91
CA ARG A 297 -19.70 -11.18 -0.52
C ARG A 297 -18.23 -11.30 -0.16
N ILE A 298 -17.92 -12.12 0.83
CA ILE A 298 -16.54 -12.47 1.22
C ILE A 298 -16.40 -13.98 1.24
N ALA A 299 -15.33 -14.50 0.62
CA ALA A 299 -14.97 -15.91 0.62
C ALA A 299 -13.65 -16.11 1.38
N TYR A 300 -13.62 -17.10 2.26
CA TYR A 300 -12.50 -17.34 3.15
C TYR A 300 -12.34 -18.83 3.46
N VAL A 301 -11.11 -19.23 3.77
CA VAL A 301 -10.79 -20.57 4.29
C VAL A 301 -10.85 -20.52 5.81
N ASP A 302 -11.72 -21.35 6.39
CA ASP A 302 -11.94 -21.46 7.83
C ASP A 302 -10.90 -22.37 8.53
N VAL A 303 -11.04 -22.54 9.84
CA VAL A 303 -10.16 -23.39 10.66
C VAL A 303 -10.20 -24.88 10.30
N ASN A 304 -11.25 -25.35 9.61
CA ASN A 304 -11.33 -26.74 9.14
C ASN A 304 -10.70 -26.91 7.76
N ALA A 305 -10.05 -25.88 7.23
CA ALA A 305 -9.55 -25.82 5.86
C ALA A 305 -10.65 -25.97 4.80
N GLU A 306 -11.86 -25.47 5.10
CA GLU A 306 -12.99 -25.46 4.18
C GLU A 306 -13.22 -24.05 3.61
N LEU A 307 -13.60 -23.98 2.33
CA LEU A 307 -13.96 -22.71 1.70
C LEU A 307 -15.38 -22.32 2.11
N ARG A 308 -15.51 -21.15 2.74
CA ARG A 308 -16.76 -20.57 3.23
C ARG A 308 -17.04 -19.25 2.54
N ALA A 309 -18.28 -18.79 2.65
CA ALA A 309 -18.66 -17.46 2.22
C ALA A 309 -19.76 -16.84 3.08
N ILE A 310 -19.75 -15.52 3.17
CA ILE A 310 -20.80 -14.69 3.76
C ILE A 310 -21.18 -13.64 2.71
N ASP A 311 -22.48 -13.38 2.53
CA ASP A 311 -23.00 -12.44 1.53
C ASP A 311 -24.19 -11.65 2.09
N MET A 312 -24.86 -10.90 1.21
CA MET A 312 -25.97 -10.01 1.54
C MET A 312 -27.22 -10.72 2.11
N ALA A 313 -27.29 -12.06 2.11
CA ALA A 313 -28.37 -12.77 2.80
C ALA A 313 -28.31 -12.56 4.33
N ASP A 314 -27.12 -12.26 4.88
CA ASP A 314 -26.93 -11.86 6.27
C ASP A 314 -26.04 -10.62 6.35
N PRO A 315 -26.60 -9.42 6.12
CA PRO A 315 -25.82 -8.18 6.07
C PRO A 315 -25.15 -7.86 7.42
N THR A 316 -25.68 -8.37 8.52
CA THR A 316 -25.09 -8.18 9.86
C THR A 316 -23.78 -8.94 9.97
N LEU A 317 -23.76 -10.21 9.55
CA LEU A 317 -22.51 -10.99 9.50
C LEU A 317 -21.56 -10.47 8.43
N LEU A 318 -22.06 -10.00 7.29
CA LEU A 318 -21.21 -9.43 6.24
C LEU A 318 -20.48 -8.17 6.71
N ASN A 319 -21.15 -7.26 7.44
CA ASN A 319 -20.52 -6.06 7.99
C ASN A 319 -19.37 -6.36 8.95
N VAL A 320 -19.43 -7.49 9.67
CA VAL A 320 -18.34 -7.97 10.54
C VAL A 320 -17.24 -8.64 9.73
N ALA A 321 -17.62 -9.48 8.77
CA ALA A 321 -16.69 -10.24 7.97
C ALA A 321 -15.87 -9.35 7.02
N SER A 322 -16.49 -8.30 6.48
CA SER A 322 -15.85 -7.35 5.56
C SER A 322 -14.66 -6.63 6.22
N GLY A 323 -14.82 -6.14 7.44
CA GLY A 323 -13.76 -5.51 8.24
C GLY A 323 -13.18 -6.44 9.31
N CYS A 324 -12.81 -7.67 8.95
CA CYS A 324 -12.51 -8.71 9.92
C CYS A 324 -11.09 -8.72 10.48
N PHE A 325 -10.17 -7.90 9.98
CA PHE A 325 -8.74 -7.93 10.38
C PHE A 325 -8.06 -9.30 10.22
N GLY A 326 -8.58 -10.16 9.33
CA GLY A 326 -8.12 -11.54 9.14
C GLY A 326 -8.47 -12.48 10.30
N LEU A 327 -9.53 -12.21 11.05
CA LEU A 327 -9.94 -13.02 12.22
C LEU A 327 -10.98 -14.10 11.90
N ILE A 328 -11.65 -14.04 10.74
CA ILE A 328 -12.61 -15.09 10.33
C ILE A 328 -11.94 -16.29 9.67
N GLY A 329 -10.67 -16.16 9.26
CA GLY A 329 -9.94 -17.12 8.44
C GLY A 329 -9.08 -16.42 7.40
N VAL A 330 -8.58 -17.17 6.42
CA VAL A 330 -7.81 -16.62 5.28
C VAL A 330 -8.78 -16.21 4.20
N VAL A 331 -9.07 -14.92 4.09
CA VAL A 331 -9.91 -14.38 3.01
C VAL A 331 -9.17 -14.53 1.69
N THR A 332 -9.82 -15.11 0.69
CA THR A 332 -9.23 -15.37 -0.63
C THR A 332 -9.84 -14.49 -1.71
N HIS A 333 -11.13 -14.15 -1.58
CA HIS A 333 -11.85 -13.34 -2.55
C HIS A 333 -12.92 -12.48 -1.88
N ILE A 334 -13.17 -11.32 -2.48
CA ILE A 334 -14.28 -10.43 -2.14
C ILE A 334 -15.09 -10.13 -3.41
N VAL A 335 -16.38 -9.86 -3.26
CA VAL A 335 -17.21 -9.29 -4.34
C VAL A 335 -17.50 -7.84 -3.96
N LEU A 336 -17.10 -6.91 -4.81
CA LEU A 336 -17.29 -5.47 -4.66
C LEU A 336 -18.49 -5.02 -5.51
N GLU A 337 -19.28 -4.10 -4.95
CA GLU A 337 -20.22 -3.29 -5.74
C GLU A 337 -19.44 -2.18 -6.45
N CYS A 338 -19.55 -2.14 -7.77
CA CYS A 338 -18.95 -1.13 -8.63
C CYS A 338 -20.02 -0.41 -9.46
N ASP A 339 -19.76 0.86 -9.76
CA ASP A 339 -20.61 1.67 -10.62
C ASP A 339 -20.17 1.54 -12.08
N PRO A 340 -21.05 1.83 -13.06
CA PRO A 340 -20.61 2.08 -14.42
C PRO A 340 -19.47 3.11 -14.44
N MET A 341 -18.50 2.93 -15.34
CA MET A 341 -17.37 3.84 -15.46
C MET A 341 -17.82 5.31 -15.57
N CYS A 342 -17.16 6.18 -14.84
CA CYS A 342 -17.38 7.62 -14.85
C CYS A 342 -16.03 8.34 -14.76
N THR A 343 -16.04 9.66 -14.89
CA THR A 343 -14.84 10.50 -14.91
C THR A 343 -14.85 11.49 -13.76
N ALA A 344 -13.66 11.80 -13.24
CA ALA A 344 -13.49 12.83 -12.22
C ALA A 344 -13.33 14.20 -12.89
N LEU A 345 -14.23 15.13 -12.60
CA LEU A 345 -14.08 16.54 -12.96
C LEU A 345 -13.25 17.24 -11.87
N MET A 346 -11.93 17.17 -12.01
CA MET A 346 -10.98 17.63 -11.01
C MET A 346 -10.45 19.04 -11.29
N HIS A 347 -10.49 19.91 -10.28
CA HIS A 347 -9.95 21.27 -10.36
C HIS A 347 -8.99 21.52 -9.18
N PRO A 348 -7.76 20.98 -9.22
CA PRO A 348 -6.81 21.15 -8.13
C PRO A 348 -6.41 22.63 -8.00
N VAL A 349 -6.43 23.14 -6.77
CA VAL A 349 -6.02 24.53 -6.50
C VAL A 349 -5.02 24.59 -5.36
N LYS A 350 -4.12 25.57 -5.40
CA LYS A 350 -3.26 25.92 -4.26
C LYS A 350 -3.76 27.20 -3.64
N LEU A 351 -4.12 27.16 -2.36
CA LEU A 351 -4.66 28.29 -1.61
C LEU A 351 -3.80 28.57 -0.39
N ASP A 352 -3.79 29.82 0.08
CA ASP A 352 -3.16 30.13 1.37
C ASP A 352 -3.83 29.32 2.49
N VAL A 353 -3.09 28.90 3.52
CA VAL A 353 -3.59 28.02 4.59
C VAL A 353 -4.92 28.51 5.17
N VAL A 354 -4.98 29.78 5.57
CA VAL A 354 -6.18 30.41 6.16
C VAL A 354 -7.37 30.55 5.20
N ARG A 355 -7.16 30.33 3.89
CA ARG A 355 -8.22 30.30 2.86
C ARG A 355 -8.64 28.87 2.51
N ALA A 356 -7.71 27.92 2.60
CA ALA A 356 -7.94 26.51 2.35
C ALA A 356 -8.70 25.84 3.50
N ILE A 357 -8.27 26.15 4.73
CA ILE A 357 -8.82 25.68 6.01
C ILE A 357 -9.05 26.92 6.88
N PRO A 358 -10.21 27.60 6.73
CA PRO A 358 -10.46 28.85 7.43
C PRO A 358 -10.48 28.68 8.95
N PRO A 359 -9.76 29.52 9.73
CA PRO A 359 -9.75 29.44 11.18
C PRO A 359 -11.16 29.56 11.80
N PRO A 360 -11.46 28.80 12.88
CA PRO A 360 -12.74 28.89 13.59
C PRO A 360 -13.07 30.32 14.02
N PRO A 361 -14.34 30.75 13.99
CA PRO A 361 -14.77 32.13 14.29
C PRO A 361 -14.10 32.78 15.52
N GLU A 362 -13.92 31.99 16.57
CA GLU A 362 -13.39 32.35 17.89
C GLU A 362 -11.87 32.46 17.96
N MET A 363 -11.12 31.91 17.00
CA MET A 363 -9.65 31.96 16.98
C MET A 363 -9.18 33.39 16.70
N LYS A 364 -8.30 33.92 17.56
CA LYS A 364 -7.73 35.27 17.39
C LYS A 364 -6.60 35.23 16.36
N VAL A 365 -6.39 36.35 15.66
CA VAL A 365 -5.28 36.49 14.70
C VAL A 365 -3.92 36.19 15.34
N ALA A 366 -3.73 36.61 16.59
CA ALA A 366 -2.49 36.39 17.33
C ALA A 366 -2.17 34.90 17.54
N ASP A 367 -3.20 34.05 17.58
CA ASP A 367 -3.07 32.60 17.79
C ASP A 367 -2.71 31.87 16.48
N ILE A 368 -2.82 32.53 15.33
CA ILE A 368 -2.37 32.00 14.04
C ILE A 368 -0.84 32.16 13.96
N PRO A 369 -0.09 31.12 13.55
CA PRO A 369 1.36 31.21 13.35
C PRO A 369 1.72 32.39 12.46
N GLU A 370 2.73 33.18 12.86
CA GLU A 370 3.10 34.43 12.19
C GLU A 370 3.26 34.30 10.66
N PRO A 371 3.93 33.27 10.12
CA PRO A 371 4.08 33.09 8.67
C PRO A 371 2.76 32.83 7.92
N LEU A 372 1.72 32.37 8.63
CA LEU A 372 0.40 32.08 8.08
C LEU A 372 -0.61 33.20 8.30
N ARG A 373 -0.26 34.22 9.09
CA ARG A 373 -1.16 35.34 9.35
C ARG A 373 -1.48 36.06 8.04
N PRO A 374 -2.75 36.41 7.80
CA PRO A 374 -3.10 37.22 6.64
C PRO A 374 -2.38 38.58 6.72
N LYS A 375 -1.78 39.01 5.60
CA LYS A 375 -0.94 40.22 5.54
C LYS A 375 -1.71 41.54 5.62
N GLU A 376 -3.03 41.52 5.48
CA GLU A 376 -3.89 42.71 5.45
C GLU A 376 -5.05 42.58 6.46
N SER A 377 -5.78 43.67 6.75
CA SER A 377 -6.96 43.76 7.66
C SER A 377 -8.19 42.95 7.20
N TRP A 378 -7.95 41.91 6.42
CA TRP A 378 -8.88 41.19 5.57
C TRP A 378 -9.49 39.95 6.21
N MET A 379 -9.15 39.61 7.47
CA MET A 379 -9.58 38.33 8.08
C MET A 379 -11.11 38.17 8.09
N GLU A 380 -11.87 39.23 8.40
CA GLU A 380 -13.33 39.12 8.44
C GLU A 380 -13.94 39.00 7.02
N VAL A 381 -13.37 39.69 6.03
CA VAL A 381 -13.80 39.65 4.63
C VAL A 381 -13.45 38.31 3.97
N ASP A 382 -12.23 37.81 4.17
CA ASP A 382 -11.80 36.50 3.68
C ASP A 382 -12.53 35.38 4.41
N ARG A 383 -12.77 35.47 5.73
CA ARG A 383 -13.55 34.46 6.45
C ARG A 383 -14.96 34.35 5.88
N LYS A 384 -15.67 35.47 5.69
CA LYS A 384 -17.03 35.48 5.08
C LYS A 384 -17.02 34.93 3.65
N LYS A 385 -15.91 35.03 2.92
CA LYS A 385 -15.78 34.55 1.53
C LYS A 385 -15.36 33.08 1.42
N TYR A 386 -14.40 32.63 2.22
CA TYR A 386 -13.77 31.32 2.09
C TYR A 386 -14.37 30.26 3.02
N GLN A 387 -14.97 30.64 4.15
CA GLN A 387 -15.66 29.70 5.01
C GLN A 387 -16.87 29.05 4.31
N PRO A 388 -17.72 29.78 3.55
CA PRO A 388 -18.76 29.14 2.74
C PRO A 388 -18.19 28.21 1.66
N LYS A 389 -17.04 28.56 1.05
CA LYS A 389 -16.38 27.73 0.04
C LYS A 389 -15.85 26.43 0.62
N PHE A 390 -15.24 26.48 1.81
CA PHE A 390 -14.79 25.32 2.57
C PHE A 390 -15.99 24.43 2.92
N LYS A 391 -17.03 24.99 3.54
CA LYS A 391 -18.27 24.27 3.87
C LYS A 391 -18.89 23.61 2.64
N ARG A 392 -18.97 24.31 1.50
CA ARG A 392 -19.48 23.74 0.25
C ARG A 392 -18.64 22.56 -0.24
N ARG A 393 -17.31 22.62 -0.16
CA ARG A 393 -16.44 21.47 -0.52
C ARG A 393 -16.71 20.27 0.38
N VAL A 394 -16.66 20.49 1.70
CA VAL A 394 -16.91 19.47 2.74
C VAL A 394 -18.30 18.83 2.60
N ASN A 395 -19.30 19.60 2.19
CA ASN A 395 -20.69 19.13 2.16
C ASN A 395 -21.13 18.54 0.81
N ASN A 396 -20.57 19.01 -0.30
CA ASN A 396 -21.15 18.80 -1.63
C ASN A 396 -20.19 18.16 -2.65
N ASP A 397 -18.88 18.31 -2.50
CA ASP A 397 -17.94 17.76 -3.49
C ASP A 397 -17.93 16.23 -3.35
N TYR A 398 -17.78 15.51 -4.47
CA TYR A 398 -17.79 14.04 -4.46
C TYR A 398 -16.62 13.50 -3.65
N TYR A 399 -15.47 14.14 -3.81
CA TYR A 399 -14.24 13.89 -3.10
C TYR A 399 -13.66 15.20 -2.58
N ALA A 400 -13.12 15.21 -1.36
CA ALA A 400 -12.45 16.39 -0.82
C ALA A 400 -11.23 16.06 0.05
N GLU A 401 -10.06 16.49 -0.43
CA GLU A 401 -8.77 16.32 0.26
C GLU A 401 -7.92 17.59 0.25
N TRP A 402 -7.19 17.79 1.34
CA TRP A 402 -6.28 18.90 1.53
C TRP A 402 -4.89 18.37 1.93
N PHE A 403 -3.84 18.84 1.24
CA PHE A 403 -2.45 18.56 1.60
C PHE A 403 -1.73 19.83 1.98
N TRP A 404 -1.25 19.87 3.21
CA TRP A 404 -0.39 20.94 3.70
C TRP A 404 1.02 20.40 3.94
N PHE A 405 2.01 20.98 3.27
CA PHE A 405 3.42 20.66 3.53
C PHE A 405 3.94 21.51 4.70
N PRO A 406 4.71 20.94 5.65
CA PRO A 406 5.26 21.69 6.77
C PRO A 406 5.92 23.00 6.33
N TYR A 407 5.61 24.08 7.03
CA TYR A 407 6.08 25.45 6.78
C TYR A 407 5.66 26.10 5.44
N SER A 408 4.87 25.42 4.61
CA SER A 408 4.29 26.02 3.41
C SER A 408 3.21 27.04 3.79
N SER A 409 3.22 28.21 3.16
CA SER A 409 2.09 29.16 3.28
C SER A 409 0.85 28.71 2.52
N LYS A 410 0.95 27.64 1.71
CA LYS A 410 -0.10 27.13 0.82
C LYS A 410 -0.47 25.69 1.10
N VAL A 411 -1.74 25.38 0.84
CA VAL A 411 -2.36 24.06 0.91
C VAL A 411 -2.81 23.69 -0.50
N TRP A 412 -2.54 22.47 -0.91
CA TRP A 412 -3.13 21.87 -2.11
C TRP A 412 -4.51 21.37 -1.76
N VAL A 413 -5.52 21.80 -2.51
CA VAL A 413 -6.91 21.41 -2.30
C VAL A 413 -7.37 20.66 -3.53
N ASN A 414 -7.58 19.36 -3.36
CA ASN A 414 -8.01 18.44 -4.38
C ASN A 414 -9.47 18.08 -4.11
N THR A 415 -10.36 18.66 -4.91
CA THR A 415 -11.77 18.28 -4.90
C THR A 415 -12.27 18.05 -6.31
N TRP A 416 -13.24 17.15 -6.45
CA TRP A 416 -13.87 16.87 -7.74
C TRP A 416 -15.33 16.48 -7.59
N SER A 417 -16.05 16.61 -8.69
CA SER A 417 -17.34 15.95 -8.94
C SER A 417 -17.15 14.81 -9.93
N VAL A 418 -18.21 14.04 -10.18
CA VAL A 418 -18.20 12.97 -11.20
C VAL A 418 -19.01 13.38 -12.41
N ASP A 419 -18.55 13.00 -13.61
CA ASP A 419 -19.27 13.13 -14.87
C ASP A 419 -19.44 11.73 -15.50
N LYS A 420 -20.59 11.48 -16.12
CA LYS A 420 -20.84 10.22 -16.83
C LYS A 420 -20.17 10.18 -18.21
N ASN A 421 -19.76 11.34 -18.73
CA ASN A 421 -19.04 11.40 -19.98
C ASN A 421 -17.63 10.82 -19.81
N THR A 422 -17.37 9.70 -20.47
CA THR A 422 -16.06 9.04 -20.52
C THR A 422 -15.27 9.36 -21.79
N ALA A 423 -15.83 10.19 -22.70
CA ALA A 423 -15.12 10.68 -23.86
C ALA A 423 -14.21 11.86 -23.51
N SER A 424 -13.06 11.95 -24.17
CA SER A 424 -12.11 13.07 -24.04
C SER A 424 -11.57 13.30 -22.62
N VAL A 425 -11.11 12.22 -21.99
CA VAL A 425 -10.47 12.25 -20.66
C VAL A 425 -8.97 12.49 -20.76
N GLU A 426 -8.43 13.21 -19.77
CA GLU A 426 -6.99 13.39 -19.61
C GLU A 426 -6.47 12.49 -18.49
N ASN A 427 -5.30 11.87 -18.70
CA ASN A 427 -4.62 11.13 -17.64
C ASN A 427 -4.06 12.13 -16.63
N TYR A 428 -4.46 11.99 -15.36
CA TYR A 428 -3.97 12.82 -14.26
C TYR A 428 -3.47 11.96 -13.09
N PRO A 429 -2.23 12.18 -12.61
CA PRO A 429 -1.17 12.94 -13.27
C PRO A 429 -0.83 12.35 -14.65
N ASP A 430 -0.28 13.14 -15.56
CA ASP A 430 0.19 12.58 -16.83
C ASP A 430 1.36 11.59 -16.61
N TYR A 431 1.73 10.86 -17.65
CA TYR A 431 2.77 9.84 -17.58
C TYR A 431 4.13 10.37 -17.09
N PHE A 432 4.49 11.60 -17.47
CA PHE A 432 5.76 12.22 -17.11
C PHE A 432 5.76 12.63 -15.64
N HIS A 433 4.69 13.28 -15.18
CA HIS A 433 4.50 13.65 -13.78
C HIS A 433 4.43 12.42 -12.87
N THR A 434 3.74 11.36 -13.31
CA THR A 434 3.74 10.06 -12.63
C THR A 434 5.17 9.55 -12.48
N THR A 435 5.99 9.64 -13.53
CA THR A 435 7.40 9.18 -13.50
C THR A 435 8.25 9.96 -12.50
N ILE A 436 7.98 11.25 -12.28
CA ILE A 436 8.67 12.08 -11.28
C ILE A 436 8.15 11.80 -9.86
N GLN A 437 6.82 11.67 -9.67
CA GLN A 437 6.22 11.35 -8.36
C GLN A 437 6.65 9.98 -7.83
N ARG A 438 7.00 9.02 -8.71
CA ARG A 438 7.57 7.71 -8.36
C ARG A 438 8.82 7.80 -7.46
N GLY A 439 9.62 8.86 -7.58
CA GLY A 439 10.78 9.07 -6.70
C GLY A 439 10.40 9.42 -5.25
N VAL A 440 9.20 9.99 -5.04
CA VAL A 440 8.69 10.46 -3.75
C VAL A 440 7.86 9.37 -3.04
N GLN A 441 7.06 8.59 -3.79
CA GLN A 441 6.24 7.49 -3.22
C GLN A 441 7.07 6.33 -2.63
N ASN A 442 8.33 6.18 -3.08
CA ASN A 442 9.26 5.18 -2.54
C ASN A 442 9.97 5.63 -1.25
N ILE A 443 9.70 6.84 -0.75
CA ILE A 443 10.28 7.33 0.51
C ILE A 443 9.52 6.73 1.68
N ARG A 444 10.21 5.95 2.52
CA ARG A 444 9.61 5.39 3.74
C ARG A 444 9.21 6.48 4.74
N VAL A 445 7.94 6.45 5.14
CA VAL A 445 7.35 7.38 6.12
C VAL A 445 6.80 6.66 7.37
N ARG A 446 6.69 7.43 8.45
CA ARG A 446 5.82 7.17 9.60
C ARG A 446 4.52 7.94 9.38
N ASP A 447 3.43 7.41 9.88
CA ASP A 447 2.10 7.84 9.46
C ASP A 447 1.09 7.56 10.57
N MET A 448 0.54 8.63 11.13
CA MET A 448 -0.51 8.61 12.15
C MET A 448 -1.73 9.37 11.63
N GLU A 449 -2.90 8.77 11.73
CA GLU A 449 -4.16 9.37 11.29
C GLU A 449 -5.23 9.34 12.39
N VAL A 450 -5.81 10.51 12.67
CA VAL A 450 -6.96 10.71 13.56
C VAL A 450 -7.83 11.85 13.01
N GLU A 451 -9.03 12.05 13.54
CA GLU A 451 -10.06 12.80 12.84
C GLU A 451 -10.09 14.38 13.00
N LEU A 452 -8.99 15.13 13.28
CA LEU A 452 -9.05 16.59 13.70
C LEU A 452 -7.82 17.52 13.34
N PRO A 453 -7.88 18.89 13.35
CA PRO A 453 -6.93 19.76 12.58
C PRO A 453 -5.77 20.56 13.27
N ASP A 454 -5.45 20.42 14.56
CA ASP A 454 -4.43 21.26 15.25
C ASP A 454 -2.95 21.11 14.86
N ALA A 455 -2.60 20.11 14.04
CA ALA A 455 -1.21 19.75 13.78
C ALA A 455 -0.36 20.88 13.14
N ILE A 456 -0.99 21.82 12.42
CA ILE A 456 -0.31 22.98 11.83
C ILE A 456 0.32 23.86 12.92
N ILE A 457 -0.44 24.18 13.97
CA ILE A 457 0.01 25.08 15.04
C ILE A 457 1.18 24.45 15.80
N ILE A 458 1.07 23.15 16.12
CA ILE A 458 2.10 22.38 16.84
C ILE A 458 3.39 22.29 16.01
N CYS A 459 3.28 22.10 14.70
CA CYS A 459 4.43 22.11 13.80
C CYS A 459 5.20 23.43 13.86
N TYR A 460 4.52 24.59 13.83
CA TYR A 460 5.17 25.89 13.96
C TYR A 460 5.73 26.14 15.36
N ALA A 461 5.08 25.65 16.41
CA ALA A 461 5.59 25.76 17.79
C ALA A 461 6.88 24.95 18.01
N SER A 462 7.11 23.93 17.19
CA SER A 462 8.28 23.02 17.27
C SER A 462 9.43 23.42 16.33
N ASP A 463 9.32 24.53 15.59
CA ASP A 463 10.34 25.04 14.65
C ASP A 463 11.67 25.36 15.36
N PRO A 464 12.86 24.99 14.83
CA PRO A 464 13.17 24.23 13.60
C PRO A 464 13.20 22.71 13.74
N THR A 465 12.92 22.21 14.94
CA THR A 465 13.05 20.79 15.31
C THR A 465 11.84 19.92 14.94
N ALA A 466 10.76 20.50 14.40
CA ALA A 466 9.50 19.80 14.18
C ALA A 466 9.69 18.42 13.51
N PRO A 467 9.27 17.33 14.17
CA PRO A 467 9.40 15.99 13.63
C PRO A 467 8.58 15.74 12.38
N MET A 468 7.49 16.47 12.11
CA MET A 468 6.70 16.32 10.90
C MET A 468 7.43 16.91 9.69
N ARG A 469 7.96 16.05 8.81
CA ARG A 469 8.74 16.42 7.62
C ARG A 469 8.04 16.12 6.30
N MET A 470 6.87 15.48 6.36
CA MET A 470 6.01 15.16 5.23
C MET A 470 4.63 15.82 5.43
N PRO A 471 3.73 15.81 4.44
CA PRO A 471 2.46 16.53 4.52
C PRO A 471 1.61 16.19 5.74
N LEU A 472 0.74 17.12 6.09
CA LEU A 472 -0.50 16.89 6.81
C LEU A 472 -1.62 16.74 5.77
N GLU A 473 -2.37 15.66 5.85
CA GLU A 473 -3.48 15.34 4.95
C GLU A 473 -4.80 15.43 5.71
N MET A 474 -5.83 16.01 5.09
CA MET A 474 -7.19 16.02 5.64
C MET A 474 -8.17 15.55 4.58
N ARG A 475 -9.03 14.60 4.95
CA ARG A 475 -10.04 13.99 4.09
C ARG A 475 -11.41 14.01 4.75
N ILE A 476 -12.46 14.21 3.97
CA ILE A 476 -13.85 14.17 4.47
C ILE A 476 -14.58 12.98 3.89
N MET A 477 -15.32 12.23 4.72
CA MET A 477 -16.04 11.04 4.28
C MET A 477 -17.35 10.80 5.02
N GLY A 478 -18.15 9.84 4.53
CA GLY A 478 -19.42 9.44 5.13
C GLY A 478 -19.28 8.54 6.38
N SER A 479 -20.43 8.09 6.92
CA SER A 479 -20.51 7.06 7.97
C SER A 479 -20.38 5.66 7.38
N SER A 480 -19.89 4.70 8.17
CA SER A 480 -19.79 3.28 7.81
C SER A 480 -20.80 2.40 8.56
N ASN A 481 -21.21 1.31 7.94
CA ASN A 481 -21.99 0.23 8.57
C ASN A 481 -21.11 -0.92 9.08
N VAL A 482 -19.83 -0.96 8.68
CA VAL A 482 -18.87 -1.98 9.11
C VAL A 482 -18.61 -1.84 10.61
N THR A 483 -18.74 -2.95 11.34
CA THR A 483 -18.89 -2.95 12.81
C THR A 483 -17.77 -2.21 13.55
N MET A 484 -16.53 -2.39 13.09
CA MET A 484 -15.33 -1.81 13.71
C MET A 484 -14.80 -0.58 12.96
N ALA A 485 -15.52 -0.05 11.97
CA ALA A 485 -15.04 1.10 11.21
C ALA A 485 -14.91 2.36 12.07
N PRO A 486 -13.82 3.13 11.94
CA PRO A 486 -13.68 4.44 12.59
C PRO A 486 -14.87 5.38 12.32
N GLN A 487 -15.40 5.34 11.10
CA GLN A 487 -16.50 6.15 10.59
C GLN A 487 -17.87 5.78 11.18
N ARG A 488 -18.02 4.61 11.82
CA ARG A 488 -19.34 4.10 12.22
C ARG A 488 -19.99 4.98 13.28
N GLY A 489 -21.18 5.49 12.99
CA GLY A 489 -21.98 6.31 13.89
C GLY A 489 -21.67 7.81 13.82
N ASN A 490 -20.81 8.24 12.90
CA ASN A 490 -20.60 9.65 12.60
C ASN A 490 -21.66 10.13 11.60
N THR A 491 -22.81 10.60 12.09
CA THR A 491 -24.00 10.85 11.27
C THR A 491 -23.91 12.06 10.35
N VAL A 492 -23.04 13.02 10.67
CA VAL A 492 -22.83 14.21 9.83
C VAL A 492 -21.77 13.91 8.79
N ARG A 493 -20.50 13.83 9.20
CA ARG A 493 -19.33 13.45 8.39
C ARG A 493 -18.26 12.88 9.30
N THR A 494 -17.30 12.18 8.70
CA THR A 494 -16.02 11.79 9.31
C THR A 494 -14.91 12.63 8.65
N CYS A 495 -13.90 13.06 9.39
CA CYS A 495 -12.88 14.03 8.96
C CYS A 495 -11.48 13.48 9.26
N ALA A 496 -10.95 12.60 8.42
CA ALA A 496 -9.71 11.90 8.75
C ALA A 496 -8.50 12.80 8.47
N ILE A 497 -7.60 12.92 9.45
CA ILE A 497 -6.44 13.81 9.41
C ILE A 497 -5.17 13.04 9.74
N GLU A 498 -4.26 13.03 8.79
CA GLU A 498 -3.06 12.23 8.79
C GLU A 498 -1.82 13.12 8.85
N SER A 499 -0.90 12.82 9.77
CA SER A 499 0.39 13.47 9.88
C SER A 499 1.48 12.47 9.50
N LEU A 500 2.26 12.83 8.47
CA LEU A 500 3.34 11.99 7.96
C LEU A 500 4.71 12.55 8.36
N THR A 501 5.68 11.65 8.52
CA THR A 501 7.08 12.05 8.59
C THR A 501 8.04 11.03 7.99
N LEU A 502 9.29 11.44 7.75
CA LEU A 502 10.34 10.56 7.24
C LEU A 502 10.80 9.57 8.32
N ALA A 503 11.15 8.35 7.91
CA ALA A 503 11.77 7.38 8.81
C ALA A 503 13.09 7.89 9.45
N ALA A 504 13.75 8.88 8.82
CA ALA A 504 14.99 9.49 9.30
C ALA A 504 14.86 10.31 10.59
N VAL A 505 13.64 10.71 10.98
CA VAL A 505 13.36 11.47 12.21
C VAL A 505 12.46 10.69 13.17
N ALA A 506 12.46 9.36 13.04
CA ALA A 506 11.60 8.48 13.82
C ALA A 506 11.92 8.47 15.32
N ASP A 507 13.13 8.83 15.71
CA ASP A 507 13.60 8.95 17.10
C ASP A 507 12.94 10.12 17.86
N ILE A 508 12.56 11.18 17.15
CA ILE A 508 11.87 12.34 17.71
C ILE A 508 10.37 12.40 17.35
N TRP A 509 9.87 11.43 16.58
CA TRP A 509 8.48 11.39 16.10
C TRP A 509 7.45 11.11 17.20
N GLU A 510 7.69 10.10 18.04
CA GLU A 510 6.68 9.61 18.99
C GLU A 510 6.18 10.69 19.98
N PRO A 511 7.06 11.53 20.59
CA PRO A 511 6.60 12.61 21.46
C PRO A 511 5.72 13.64 20.73
N TYR A 512 6.07 13.99 19.49
CA TYR A 512 5.30 14.93 18.68
C TYR A 512 3.95 14.35 18.28
N ALA A 513 3.92 13.10 17.82
CA ALA A 513 2.67 12.40 17.50
C ALA A 513 1.73 12.34 18.72
N GLN A 514 2.28 12.10 19.91
CA GLN A 514 1.52 12.14 21.16
C GLN A 514 0.95 13.53 21.47
N GLU A 515 1.73 14.60 21.30
CA GLU A 515 1.27 15.98 21.52
C GLU A 515 0.13 16.36 20.56
N VAL A 516 0.25 15.98 19.29
CA VAL A 516 -0.80 16.19 18.28
C VAL A 516 -2.08 15.44 18.68
N LEU A 517 -1.98 14.17 19.09
CA LEU A 517 -3.11 13.39 19.57
C LEU A 517 -3.74 13.99 20.85
N ASP A 518 -2.93 14.48 21.78
CA ASP A 518 -3.41 15.10 23.02
C ASP A 518 -4.24 16.35 22.75
N LYS A 519 -3.91 17.14 21.72
CA LYS A 519 -4.74 18.26 21.26
C LYS A 519 -6.02 17.78 20.61
N TRP A 520 -5.92 16.83 19.69
CA TRP A 520 -7.07 16.27 19.00
C TRP A 520 -8.09 15.67 19.98
N THR A 521 -7.65 15.02 21.04
CA THR A 521 -8.52 14.44 22.07
C THR A 521 -9.25 15.44 22.97
N GLN A 522 -8.96 16.74 22.87
CA GLN A 522 -9.63 17.79 23.63
C GLN A 522 -10.87 18.36 22.92
N TYR A 523 -11.05 18.09 21.62
CA TYR A 523 -12.17 18.63 20.87
C TYR A 523 -13.51 18.08 21.34
N LYS A 524 -14.52 18.93 21.20
CA LYS A 524 -15.91 18.67 21.56
C LYS A 524 -16.81 18.96 20.37
N ASP A 525 -17.95 18.28 20.31
CA ASP A 525 -19.03 18.62 19.39
C ASP A 525 -19.74 19.92 19.81
N VAL A 526 -20.73 20.31 19.02
CA VAL A 526 -21.53 21.53 19.25
C VAL A 526 -22.33 21.49 20.56
N ASP A 527 -22.57 20.30 21.10
CA ASP A 527 -23.28 20.08 22.36
C ASP A 527 -22.31 20.01 23.56
N GLY A 528 -21.01 20.15 23.32
CA GLY A 528 -19.96 20.14 24.33
C GLY A 528 -19.51 18.73 24.75
N ASN A 529 -19.96 17.67 24.06
CA ASN A 529 -19.50 16.32 24.31
C ASN A 529 -18.14 16.07 23.65
N PRO A 530 -17.23 15.30 24.26
CA PRO A 530 -15.98 14.91 23.60
C PRO A 530 -16.24 14.20 22.27
N LEU A 531 -15.45 14.55 21.24
CA LEU A 531 -15.55 13.88 19.94
C LEU A 531 -15.15 12.40 20.03
N ARG A 532 -15.80 11.57 19.19
CA ARG A 532 -15.50 10.15 19.08
C ARG A 532 -14.27 9.91 18.22
N ILE A 533 -13.10 10.05 18.83
CA ILE A 533 -11.83 9.89 18.11
C ILE A 533 -11.42 8.42 18.06
N ARG A 534 -11.15 7.96 16.85
CA ARG A 534 -10.81 6.57 16.52
C ARG A 534 -9.61 6.59 15.57
N PRO A 535 -8.63 5.69 15.74
CA PRO A 535 -7.51 5.62 14.82
C PRO A 535 -7.92 4.96 13.51
N HIS A 536 -7.27 5.35 12.41
CA HIS A 536 -7.27 4.50 11.22
C HIS A 536 -6.51 3.20 11.52
N TRP A 537 -7.16 2.04 11.39
CA TRP A 537 -6.61 0.77 11.86
C TRP A 537 -5.28 0.37 11.21
N ALA A 538 -5.04 0.76 9.95
CA ALA A 538 -3.77 0.50 9.26
C ALA A 538 -2.60 1.40 9.68
N LYS A 539 -2.83 2.52 10.38
CA LYS A 539 -1.82 3.56 10.66
C LYS A 539 -1.15 3.36 12.02
N GLU A 540 -0.21 4.24 12.39
CA GLU A 540 0.51 4.19 13.66
C GLU A 540 -0.31 4.80 14.79
N TRP A 541 -0.86 3.97 15.68
CA TRP A 541 -1.64 4.41 16.85
C TRP A 541 -1.36 3.61 18.14
N ASP A 542 -0.84 2.39 18.02
CA ASP A 542 -0.76 1.42 19.14
C ASP A 542 0.15 1.87 20.30
N ARG A 543 1.16 2.71 19.99
CA ARG A 543 2.12 3.23 20.98
C ARG A 543 1.60 4.48 21.71
N CYS A 544 0.57 5.13 21.18
CA CYS A 544 0.05 6.36 21.74
C CYS A 544 -0.78 6.11 22.99
N LYS A 545 -0.95 7.17 23.78
CA LYS A 545 -1.77 7.21 24.98
C LYS A 545 -2.93 8.19 24.80
N VAL A 546 -4.04 7.94 25.46
CA VAL A 546 -5.17 8.86 25.55
C VAL A 546 -5.53 9.02 27.01
N ASN A 547 -5.50 10.26 27.51
CA ASN A 547 -5.67 10.59 28.92
C ASN A 547 -4.70 9.81 29.83
N GLY A 548 -3.42 9.73 29.42
CA GLY A 548 -2.36 9.05 30.16
C GLY A 548 -2.39 7.52 30.13
N LYS A 549 -3.42 6.89 29.54
CA LYS A 549 -3.54 5.43 29.41
C LYS A 549 -3.18 4.96 28.01
N PRO A 550 -2.61 3.75 27.83
CA PRO A 550 -2.40 3.18 26.50
C PRO A 550 -3.68 3.27 25.65
N TRP A 551 -3.60 3.79 24.43
CA TRP A 551 -4.80 4.03 23.62
C TRP A 551 -5.56 2.73 23.36
N ARG A 552 -4.84 1.61 23.17
CA ARG A 552 -5.43 0.26 23.09
C ARG A 552 -6.42 -0.04 24.22
N GLU A 553 -6.09 0.30 25.47
CA GLU A 553 -7.00 0.10 26.61
C GLU A 553 -8.23 1.00 26.52
N THR A 554 -8.03 2.27 26.14
CA THR A 554 -9.12 3.22 25.94
C THR A 554 -10.06 2.78 24.82
N LEU A 555 -9.51 2.24 23.72
CA LEU A 555 -10.30 1.69 22.62
C LEU A 555 -11.14 0.51 23.09
N GLN A 556 -10.55 -0.44 23.80
CA GLN A 556 -11.25 -1.64 24.29
C GLN A 556 -12.33 -1.34 25.33
N ASN A 557 -12.03 -0.45 26.27
CA ASN A 557 -12.88 -0.25 27.45
C ASN A 557 -13.84 0.93 27.33
N LYS A 558 -13.61 1.85 26.38
CA LYS A 558 -14.43 3.05 26.19
C LYS A 558 -14.86 3.24 24.74
N THR A 559 -13.94 3.55 23.82
CA THR A 559 -14.28 4.06 22.48
C THR A 559 -14.99 3.04 21.58
N TYR A 560 -14.60 1.76 21.67
CA TYR A 560 -15.18 0.64 20.93
C TYR A 560 -15.76 -0.43 21.86
N LYS A 561 -16.08 -0.09 23.11
CA LYS A 561 -16.54 -1.09 24.09
C LYS A 561 -17.72 -1.92 23.56
N ASN A 562 -18.71 -1.24 23.00
CA ASN A 562 -19.93 -1.87 22.53
C ASN A 562 -19.70 -2.57 21.18
N GLU A 563 -19.02 -1.91 20.26
CA GLU A 563 -18.67 -2.43 18.93
C GLU A 563 -17.78 -3.67 19.04
N MET A 564 -16.82 -3.71 19.96
CA MET A 564 -16.00 -4.92 20.19
C MET A 564 -16.81 -6.07 20.79
N ALA A 565 -17.77 -5.78 21.67
CA ALA A 565 -18.66 -6.80 22.22
C ALA A 565 -19.56 -7.39 21.12
N GLU A 566 -20.15 -6.53 20.28
CA GLU A 566 -20.92 -6.89 19.10
C GLU A 566 -20.07 -7.70 18.11
N PHE A 567 -18.90 -7.20 17.74
CA PHE A 567 -17.97 -7.83 16.81
C PHE A 567 -17.55 -9.22 17.27
N LYS A 568 -17.14 -9.37 18.54
CA LYS A 568 -16.79 -10.68 19.12
C LYS A 568 -17.97 -11.65 19.11
N LYS A 569 -19.18 -11.18 19.45
CA LYS A 569 -20.39 -12.00 19.44
C LYS A 569 -20.68 -12.51 18.02
N LEU A 570 -20.63 -11.64 17.02
CA LEU A 570 -20.92 -11.98 15.63
C LEU A 570 -19.81 -12.85 15.01
N LEU A 571 -18.53 -12.58 15.31
CA LEU A 571 -17.43 -13.48 14.96
C LEU A 571 -17.62 -14.88 15.56
N ALA A 572 -18.07 -14.98 16.80
CA ALA A 572 -18.36 -16.28 17.42
C ALA A 572 -19.53 -17.00 16.75
N ILE A 573 -20.52 -16.28 16.21
CA ILE A 573 -21.60 -16.88 15.40
C ILE A 573 -21.06 -17.42 14.08
N ILE A 574 -20.18 -16.68 13.40
CA ILE A 574 -19.48 -17.16 12.20
C ILE A 574 -18.67 -18.41 12.55
N GLY A 575 -17.89 -18.33 13.62
CA GLY A 575 -17.06 -19.42 14.13
C GLY A 575 -17.88 -20.68 14.40
N LYS A 576 -19.02 -20.61 15.09
CA LYS A 576 -19.89 -21.77 15.40
C LYS A 576 -20.48 -22.51 14.19
N LYS A 577 -20.47 -21.91 13.00
CA LYS A 577 -20.89 -22.60 11.77
C LYS A 577 -19.81 -23.58 11.29
N HIS A 578 -18.64 -23.55 11.90
CA HIS A 578 -17.40 -24.24 11.54
C HIS A 578 -16.80 -24.83 12.83
#